data_AF-A0A383D004-F1
#
_entry.id   AF-A0A383D004-F1
#
_cell.length_a   1.000
_cell.length_b   1.000
_cell.length_c   1.000
_cell.angle_alpha   90.00
_cell.angle_beta   90.00
_cell.angle_gamma   90.00
#
_symmetry.space_group_name_H-M   'P 1'
#
loop_
_entity.id
_entity.type
_entity.pdbx_description
1 polymer ?
#
loop_
_entity_poly.entity_id
_entity_poly.type
_entity_poly.pdbx_seq_one_letter_code
_entity_poly.pdbx_strand_id
1 'polypeptide(L)'
;MKTIPCSRLFSLCCALILASFTGAFAKKGKSLFDGKTLDGWNGDPKFWKVADGAIVGQTTKETPTRGNTFIIWKGGVLKDFDLTLDFKIEGGNSGIQYRSFVKPFDLKSAKDSLKKSEEDLKSKKAVASG
;
A
#
# COMPACT_ATOMS: atom_id res chain seq x y z
N MET A 1 -17.49 75.41 -5.44
CA MET A 1 -16.73 74.45 -6.27
C MET A 1 -15.52 73.97 -5.48
N LYS A 2 -15.47 72.69 -5.09
CA LYS A 2 -14.31 72.08 -4.42
C LYS A 2 -13.87 70.90 -5.29
N THR A 3 -12.63 70.94 -5.77
CA THR A 3 -12.03 69.92 -6.64
C THR A 3 -11.57 68.74 -5.80
N ILE A 4 -11.99 67.53 -6.18
CA ILE A 4 -11.57 66.27 -5.55
C ILE A 4 -10.28 65.81 -6.27
N PRO A 5 -9.16 65.57 -5.56
CA PRO A 5 -7.92 65.17 -6.22
C PRO A 5 -7.97 63.71 -6.67
N CYS A 6 -7.73 63.53 -7.96
CA CYS A 6 -7.70 62.29 -8.74
C CYS A 6 -6.43 61.46 -8.46
N SER A 7 -6.17 61.10 -7.19
CA SER A 7 -5.00 60.27 -6.83
C SER A 7 -5.34 59.08 -5.93
N ARG A 8 -6.61 58.89 -5.56
CA ARG A 8 -7.04 57.74 -4.73
C ARG A 8 -7.78 56.64 -5.48
N LEU A 9 -7.94 56.74 -6.80
CA LEU A 9 -8.61 55.70 -7.59
C LEU A 9 -7.67 54.68 -8.26
N PHE A 10 -6.37 54.96 -8.36
CA PHE A 10 -5.45 54.05 -9.08
C PHE A 10 -4.81 52.96 -8.20
N SER A 11 -4.91 53.07 -6.86
CA SER A 11 -4.34 52.06 -5.96
C SER A 11 -5.30 50.89 -5.67
N LEU A 12 -6.56 50.93 -6.12
CA LEU A 12 -7.56 49.92 -5.75
C LEU A 12 -7.71 48.79 -6.78
N CYS A 13 -7.20 48.95 -8.01
CA CYS A 13 -7.34 47.92 -9.05
C CYS A 13 -6.23 46.86 -9.04
N CYS A 14 -5.03 47.14 -8.50
CA CYS A 14 -3.97 46.13 -8.40
C CYS A 14 -4.17 45.14 -7.23
N ALA A 15 -5.03 45.46 -6.26
CA ALA A 15 -5.30 44.58 -5.12
C ALA A 15 -6.35 43.47 -5.41
N LEU A 16 -7.02 43.50 -6.57
CA LEU A 16 -8.14 42.61 -6.86
C LEU A 16 -7.83 41.48 -7.87
N ILE A 17 -6.59 41.34 -8.35
CA ILE A 17 -6.19 40.29 -9.30
C ILE A 17 -5.28 39.22 -8.66
N LEU A 18 -4.99 39.29 -7.35
CA LEU A 18 -4.19 38.26 -6.65
C LEU A 18 -5.00 37.17 -5.93
N ALA A 19 -6.32 37.10 -6.10
CA ALA A 19 -7.19 36.20 -5.34
C ALA A 19 -7.85 35.09 -6.19
N SER A 20 -7.19 34.62 -7.25
CA SER A 20 -7.68 33.49 -8.05
C SER A 20 -6.63 32.41 -8.24
N PHE A 21 -5.87 32.10 -7.18
CA PHE A 21 -5.41 30.74 -7.00
C PHE A 21 -6.54 29.98 -6.30
N THR A 22 -7.51 29.50 -7.09
CA THR A 22 -8.37 28.42 -6.63
C THR A 22 -7.45 27.22 -6.47
N GLY A 23 -6.90 27.06 -5.26
CA GLY A 23 -6.18 25.85 -4.88
C GLY A 23 -7.09 24.68 -5.26
N ALA A 24 -6.62 23.84 -6.17
CA ALA A 24 -7.24 22.55 -6.39
C ALA A 24 -7.33 21.90 -5.02
N PHE A 25 -8.55 21.78 -4.48
CA PHE A 25 -8.78 21.02 -3.26
C PHE A 25 -8.41 19.59 -3.59
N ALA A 26 -7.14 19.22 -3.38
CA ALA A 26 -6.74 17.84 -3.30
C ALA A 26 -7.61 17.23 -2.21
N LYS A 27 -8.57 16.40 -2.61
CA LYS A 27 -9.47 15.70 -1.70
C LYS A 27 -8.58 14.97 -0.69
N LYS A 28 -8.55 15.44 0.55
CA LYS A 28 -7.65 14.91 1.58
C LYS A 28 -8.05 13.46 1.84
N GLY A 29 -7.31 12.53 1.26
CA GLY A 29 -7.53 11.09 1.43
C GLY A 29 -7.32 10.68 2.89
N LYS A 30 -7.96 9.60 3.30
CA LYS A 30 -7.68 8.96 4.59
C LYS A 30 -6.38 8.17 4.45
N SER A 31 -5.38 8.47 5.29
CA SER A 31 -4.18 7.63 5.33
C SER A 31 -4.53 6.22 5.80
N LEU A 32 -4.05 5.21 5.09
CA LEU A 32 -4.22 3.80 5.46
C LEU A 32 -3.06 3.28 6.32
N PHE A 33 -1.96 4.04 6.39
CA PHE A 33 -0.75 3.68 7.13
C PHE A 33 -0.27 4.89 7.94
N ASP A 34 0.14 4.63 9.17
CA ASP A 34 0.58 5.64 10.13
C ASP A 34 2.09 5.95 10.04
N GLY A 35 2.83 5.23 9.18
CA GLY A 35 4.28 5.35 9.04
C GLY A 35 5.07 4.59 10.11
N LYS A 36 4.42 3.86 11.01
CA LYS A 36 5.05 3.35 12.25
C LYS A 36 4.70 1.91 12.57
N THR A 37 3.45 1.51 12.37
CA THR A 37 2.93 0.22 12.80
C THR A 37 2.18 -0.48 11.69
N LEU A 38 1.98 -1.79 11.84
CA LEU A 38 1.09 -2.57 10.98
C LEU A 38 -0.34 -2.60 11.55
N ASP A 39 -0.74 -1.61 12.36
CA ASP A 39 -2.08 -1.56 12.91
C ASP A 39 -3.11 -1.43 11.79
N GLY A 40 -4.12 -2.31 11.83
CA GLY A 40 -5.08 -2.42 10.74
C GLY A 40 -4.56 -3.12 9.49
N TRP A 41 -3.38 -3.75 9.53
CA TRP A 41 -2.84 -4.60 8.48
C TRP A 41 -2.64 -6.03 8.99
N ASN A 42 -2.86 -7.01 8.12
CA ASN A 42 -2.66 -8.42 8.41
C ASN A 42 -1.69 -9.01 7.40
N GLY A 43 -0.48 -9.32 7.84
CA GLY A 43 0.54 -10.01 7.07
C GLY A 43 1.36 -10.89 8.00
N ASP A 44 1.96 -11.94 7.46
CA ASP A 44 2.84 -12.80 8.24
C ASP A 44 4.09 -11.99 8.68
N PRO A 45 4.32 -11.80 10.00
CA PRO A 45 5.43 -10.99 10.51
C PRO A 45 6.80 -11.55 10.15
N LYS A 46 6.87 -12.81 9.67
CA LYS A 46 8.09 -13.38 9.10
C LYS A 46 8.56 -12.63 7.84
N PHE A 47 7.62 -12.06 7.08
CA PHE A 47 7.89 -11.44 5.77
C PHE A 47 7.56 -9.96 5.73
N TRP A 48 6.68 -9.48 6.61
CA TRP A 48 6.16 -8.12 6.59
C TRP A 48 6.50 -7.38 7.87
N LYS A 49 7.08 -6.18 7.72
CA LYS A 49 7.43 -5.29 8.84
C LYS A 49 7.32 -3.83 8.43
N VAL A 50 7.38 -2.92 9.40
CA VAL A 50 7.66 -1.51 9.14
C VAL A 50 9.16 -1.28 9.25
N ALA A 51 9.75 -0.61 8.27
CA ALA A 51 11.13 -0.13 8.31
C ALA A 51 11.22 1.21 7.57
N ASP A 52 11.96 2.16 8.14
CA ASP A 52 12.20 3.49 7.56
C ASP A 52 10.91 4.22 7.13
N GLY A 53 9.85 4.07 7.92
CA GLY A 53 8.56 4.72 7.64
C GLY A 53 7.77 4.09 6.50
N ALA A 54 8.13 2.89 6.04
CA ALA A 54 7.47 2.15 4.97
C ALA A 54 7.06 0.73 5.41
N ILE A 55 6.00 0.20 4.81
CA ILE A 55 5.68 -1.23 4.88
C ILE A 55 6.63 -1.96 3.94
N VAL A 56 7.43 -2.88 4.49
CA VAL A 56 8.43 -3.64 3.75
C VAL A 56 8.05 -5.12 3.75
N GLY A 57 7.86 -5.67 2.55
CA GLY A 57 7.76 -7.10 2.30
C GLY A 57 9.09 -7.64 1.80
N GLN A 58 9.63 -8.67 2.44
CA GLN A 58 10.95 -9.21 2.11
C GLN A 58 11.01 -10.72 2.24
N THR A 59 11.72 -11.36 1.30
CA THR A 59 12.19 -12.74 1.41
C THR A 59 13.71 -12.76 1.35
N THR A 60 14.33 -13.74 1.99
CA THR A 60 15.78 -13.95 1.94
C THR A 60 16.09 -15.41 1.61
N LYS A 61 17.37 -15.76 1.41
CA LYS A 61 17.77 -17.15 1.21
C LYS A 61 17.48 -18.01 2.45
N GLU A 62 17.62 -17.42 3.63
CA GLU A 62 17.37 -18.04 4.94
C GLU A 62 15.86 -18.09 5.24
N THR A 63 15.12 -17.12 4.71
CA THR A 63 13.67 -17.00 4.85
C THR A 63 12.98 -16.99 3.48
N PRO A 64 13.03 -18.12 2.73
CA PRO A 64 12.32 -18.22 1.47
C PRO A 64 10.83 -18.36 1.75
N THR A 65 10.02 -17.85 0.82
CA THR A 65 8.60 -18.17 0.79
C THR A 65 8.35 -19.40 -0.10
N ARG A 66 7.29 -20.17 0.21
CA ARG A 66 6.82 -21.28 -0.63
C ARG A 66 5.78 -20.85 -1.68
N GLY A 67 5.42 -19.57 -1.69
CA GLY A 67 4.45 -18.98 -2.59
C GLY A 67 4.26 -17.48 -2.31
N ASN A 68 3.22 -16.87 -2.85
CA ASN A 68 2.96 -15.46 -2.56
C ASN A 68 2.51 -15.29 -1.10
N THR A 69 3.12 -14.35 -0.39
CA THR A 69 2.58 -13.83 0.87
C THR A 69 2.01 -12.45 0.60
N PHE A 70 1.01 -12.06 1.38
CA PHE A 70 0.33 -10.78 1.21
C PHE A 70 0.22 -10.08 2.56
N ILE A 71 0.27 -8.75 2.53
CA ILE A 71 -0.20 -7.91 3.62
C ILE A 71 -1.55 -7.31 3.20
N ILE A 72 -2.55 -7.48 4.07
CA ILE A 72 -3.95 -7.18 3.78
C ILE A 72 -4.43 -6.09 4.73
N TRP A 73 -4.86 -4.95 4.19
CA TRP A 73 -5.51 -3.93 4.99
C TRP A 73 -6.87 -4.42 5.50
N LYS A 74 -7.15 -4.18 6.78
CA LYS A 74 -8.30 -4.71 7.54
C LYS A 74 -9.37 -3.67 7.86
N GLY A 75 -9.26 -2.46 7.34
CA GLY A 75 -10.20 -1.38 7.63
C GLY A 75 -11.58 -1.49 6.95
N GLY A 76 -11.91 -2.65 6.36
CA GLY A 76 -13.25 -2.98 5.88
C GLY A 76 -13.39 -3.00 4.36
N VAL A 77 -14.64 -2.99 3.90
CA VAL A 77 -15.00 -3.01 2.48
C VAL A 77 -15.10 -1.58 1.96
N LEU A 78 -14.37 -1.29 0.89
CA LEU A 78 -14.40 0.01 0.21
C LEU A 78 -15.35 -0.03 -0.99
N LYS A 79 -16.02 1.10 -1.25
CA LYS A 79 -16.77 1.35 -2.50
C LYS A 79 -15.79 1.79 -3.60
N ASP A 80 -16.08 2.89 -4.27
CA ASP A 80 -15.16 3.53 -5.22
C ASP A 80 -14.18 4.42 -4.46
N PHE A 81 -12.93 4.38 -4.88
CA PHE A 81 -11.84 5.09 -4.23
C PHE A 81 -10.76 5.45 -5.26
N ASP A 82 -10.02 6.49 -4.94
CA ASP A 82 -8.72 6.79 -5.55
C ASP A 82 -7.64 6.41 -4.53
N LEU A 83 -6.68 5.57 -4.95
CA LEU A 83 -5.56 5.15 -4.12
C LEU A 83 -4.29 5.86 -4.60
N THR A 84 -3.65 6.56 -3.67
CA THR A 84 -2.34 7.18 -3.88
C THR A 84 -1.35 6.54 -2.92
N LEU A 85 -0.20 6.11 -3.43
CA LEU A 85 0.89 5.55 -2.64
C LEU A 85 2.21 5.69 -3.40
N ASP A 86 3.31 5.68 -2.65
CA ASP A 86 4.65 5.49 -3.19
C ASP A 86 5.03 4.02 -3.08
N PHE A 87 5.78 3.52 -4.06
CA PHE A 87 6.15 2.12 -4.14
C PHE A 87 7.56 1.93 -4.70
N LYS A 88 8.28 0.96 -4.14
CA LYS A 88 9.63 0.60 -4.56
C LYS A 88 9.76 -0.93 -4.55
N ILE A 89 10.38 -1.48 -5.60
CA ILE A 89 10.78 -2.89 -5.68
C ILE A 89 12.30 -2.95 -5.80
N GLU A 90 12.91 -3.84 -5.01
CA GLU A 90 14.31 -4.21 -5.14
C GLU A 90 14.41 -5.68 -5.55
N GLY A 91 14.33 -5.92 -6.85
CA GLY A 91 14.32 -7.28 -7.44
C GLY A 91 12.99 -8.03 -7.25
N GLY A 92 12.81 -9.09 -8.05
CA GLY A 92 11.60 -9.93 -7.97
C GLY A 92 10.35 -9.29 -8.58
N ASN A 93 9.19 -9.60 -8.01
CA ASN A 93 7.87 -9.16 -8.46
C ASN A 93 6.99 -8.82 -7.25
N SER A 94 6.25 -7.74 -7.33
CA SER A 94 5.26 -7.33 -6.33
C SER A 94 4.14 -6.54 -7.01
N GLY A 95 3.06 -6.26 -6.28
CA GLY A 95 1.92 -5.52 -6.81
C GLY A 95 0.83 -5.28 -5.77
N ILE A 96 -0.08 -4.37 -6.10
CA ILE A 96 -1.24 -4.02 -5.28
C ILE A 96 -2.46 -4.72 -5.83
N GLN A 97 -3.14 -5.48 -4.98
CA GLN A 97 -4.43 -6.07 -5.29
C GLN A 97 -5.54 -5.31 -4.58
N TYR A 98 -6.65 -5.08 -5.29
CA TYR A 98 -7.87 -4.49 -4.74
C TYR A 98 -9.06 -5.38 -5.04
N ARG A 99 -10.09 -5.31 -4.21
CA ARG A 99 -11.30 -6.17 -4.29
C ARG A 99 -11.01 -7.67 -4.26
N SER A 100 -9.82 -8.07 -3.80
CA SER A 100 -9.51 -9.47 -3.48
C SER A 100 -10.24 -9.92 -2.21
N PHE A 101 -10.44 -11.22 -2.10
CA PHE A 101 -11.01 -11.86 -0.92
C PHE A 101 -10.04 -12.92 -0.39
N VAL A 102 -10.03 -13.11 0.93
CA VAL A 102 -9.30 -14.22 1.54
C VAL A 102 -10.02 -15.50 1.15
N LYS A 103 -9.32 -16.44 0.53
CA LYS A 103 -9.89 -17.75 0.24
C LYS A 103 -10.26 -18.42 1.57
N PRO A 104 -11.52 -18.87 1.74
CA PRO A 104 -11.89 -19.68 2.87
C PRO A 104 -10.96 -20.89 2.98
N PHE A 105 -10.72 -21.34 4.20
CA PHE A 105 -9.96 -22.56 4.41
C PHE A 105 -10.72 -23.74 3.78
N ASP A 106 -10.11 -24.35 2.77
CA ASP A 106 -10.62 -25.55 2.12
C ASP A 106 -9.83 -26.77 2.58
N LEU A 107 -10.49 -27.63 3.35
CA LEU A 107 -9.92 -28.88 3.88
C LEU A 107 -9.41 -29.80 2.78
N LYS A 108 -10.05 -29.81 1.59
CA LYS A 108 -9.61 -30.65 0.48
C LYS A 108 -8.31 -30.12 -0.09
N SER A 109 -8.25 -28.82 -0.42
CA SER A 109 -7.02 -28.18 -0.90
C SER A 109 -5.87 -28.28 0.11
N ALA A 110 -6.16 -28.20 1.42
CA ALA A 110 -5.17 -28.37 2.47
C ALA A 110 -4.57 -29.79 2.47
N LYS A 111 -5.40 -30.83 2.35
CA LYS A 111 -4.94 -32.22 2.25
C LYS A 111 -4.12 -32.47 0.98
N ASP A 112 -4.58 -31.95 -0.15
CA ASP A 112 -3.89 -32.06 -1.44
C ASP A 112 -2.49 -31.41 -1.36
N SER A 113 -2.39 -30.25 -0.70
CA SER A 113 -1.13 -29.53 -0.49
C SER A 113 -0.18 -30.25 0.47
N LEU A 114 -0.72 -30.85 1.54
CA LEU A 114 0.07 -31.64 2.50
C LEU A 114 0.70 -32.85 1.81
N LYS A 115 -0.10 -33.62 1.05
CA LYS A 115 0.40 -34.79 0.31
C LYS A 115 1.53 -34.42 -0.64
N LYS A 116 1.37 -33.33 -1.40
CA LYS A 116 2.43 -32.83 -2.29
C LYS A 116 3.71 -32.48 -1.51
N SER A 117 3.57 -31.84 -0.36
CA SER A 117 4.74 -31.48 0.47
C SER A 117 5.48 -32.69 1.03
N GLU A 118 4.78 -33.78 1.34
CA GLU A 118 5.37 -35.05 1.77
C GLU A 118 6.13 -35.74 0.62
N GLU A 119 5.55 -35.73 -0.58
CA GLU A 119 6.19 -36.25 -1.79
C GLU A 119 7.47 -35.47 -2.14
N ASP A 120 7.42 -34.14 -2.11
CA ASP A 120 8.58 -33.27 -2.33
C ASP A 120 9.69 -33.53 -1.29
N LEU A 121 9.32 -33.72 -0.01
CA LEU A 121 10.27 -34.03 1.06
C LEU A 121 10.92 -35.41 0.84
N LYS A 122 10.14 -36.40 0.43
CA LYS A 122 10.64 -37.76 0.13
C LYS A 122 11.60 -37.73 -1.05
N SER A 123 11.28 -36.99 -2.11
CA SER A 123 12.14 -36.80 -3.27
C SER A 123 13.49 -36.17 -2.88
N LYS A 124 13.47 -35.08 -2.09
CA LYS A 124 14.70 -34.41 -1.64
C LYS A 124 15.59 -35.31 -0.76
N LYS A 125 14.99 -36.12 0.12
CA LYS A 125 15.74 -37.07 0.95
C LYS A 125 16.41 -38.17 0.11
N ALA A 126 15.73 -38.69 -0.91
CA ALA A 126 16.29 -39.69 -1.80
C ALA A 126 17.51 -39.17 -2.58
N VAL A 127 17.46 -37.90 -3.02
CA VAL A 127 18.59 -37.23 -3.68
C VAL A 127 19.76 -36.97 -2.73
N ALA A 128 19.50 -36.72 -1.44
CA ALA A 128 20.57 -36.48 -0.46
C ALA A 128 21.24 -37.76 0.06
N SER A 129 20.67 -38.94 -0.20
CA SER A 129 21.16 -40.25 0.27
C SER A 129 21.90 -41.07 -0.80
N GLY A 130 22.02 -40.56 -2.03
CA GLY A 130 22.77 -41.17 -3.14
C GLY A 130 23.91 -40.28 -3.57
#